data_AF-Q4UF99-F1
#
_entry.id   AF-Q4UF99-F1
#
_cell.length_a   1.000
_cell.length_b   1.000
_cell.length_c   1.000
_cell.angle_alpha   90.00
_cell.angle_beta   90.00
_cell.angle_gamma   90.00
#
_symmetry.space_group_name_H-M   'P 1'
#
loop_
_entity.id
_entity.type
_entity.pdbx_description
1 polymer ?
#
loop_
_entity_poly.entity_id
_entity_poly.type
_entity_poly.pdbx_seq_one_letter_code
_entity_poly.pdbx_strand_id
1 'polypeptide(L)'
;MATTSEDQAVVDFLTSSRDKISDFIKIHDSDPRLKDLLNTSREIMECVNDVSNFLNPCFSPNSEVSIKKYEDCVFINRDVGSENEIAELLQQIQNESSEFLTFLENLHVTFNSLNLVLNPSDSSSDSGSNTLSKSRILELYNENKKLANEIDRLNTEIIANDSKLSELESTKKLCEKELLMYDKLLKSSQDLNNREAQEKLMIYDKLLKYLEPNSV
;
A
#
# COMPACT_ATOMS: atom_id res chain seq x y z
N MET A 1 -2.82 31.99 -7.79
CA MET A 1 -2.36 32.00 -9.20
C MET A 1 -0.85 31.89 -9.14
N ALA A 2 -0.30 30.70 -9.39
CA ALA A 2 1.14 30.56 -9.58
C ALA A 2 1.53 31.43 -10.78
N THR A 3 2.65 32.13 -10.67
CA THR A 3 3.12 33.06 -11.69
C THR A 3 3.91 32.30 -12.75
N THR A 4 3.84 32.71 -14.01
CA THR A 4 4.60 32.11 -15.13
C THR A 4 6.10 31.98 -14.88
N SER A 5 6.67 32.72 -13.91
CA SER A 5 8.05 32.57 -13.46
C SER A 5 8.31 31.34 -12.59
N GLU A 6 7.34 30.91 -11.77
CA GLU A 6 7.45 29.72 -10.92
C GLU A 6 7.36 28.45 -11.76
N ASP A 7 6.47 28.45 -12.76
CA ASP A 7 6.32 27.37 -13.73
C ASP A 7 7.59 27.15 -14.56
N GLN A 8 8.20 28.24 -15.05
CA GLN A 8 9.47 28.19 -15.77
C GLN A 8 10.61 27.68 -14.87
N ALA A 9 10.63 28.06 -13.58
CA ALA A 9 11.64 27.60 -12.65
C ALA A 9 11.59 26.07 -12.42
N VAL A 10 10.40 25.47 -12.45
CA VAL A 10 10.24 24.00 -12.34
C VAL A 10 10.77 23.30 -13.58
N VAL A 11 10.46 23.80 -14.77
CA VAL A 11 10.98 23.26 -16.04
C VAL A 11 12.51 23.37 -16.10
N ASP A 12 13.06 24.51 -15.72
CA ASP A 12 14.50 24.75 -15.69
C ASP A 12 15.20 23.84 -14.67
N PHE A 13 14.58 23.62 -13.51
CA PHE A 13 15.09 22.72 -12.48
C PHE A 13 15.15 21.27 -12.95
N LEU A 14 14.07 20.76 -13.54
CA LEU A 14 14.02 19.39 -14.05
C LEU A 14 15.03 19.17 -15.18
N THR A 15 15.10 20.14 -16.11
CA THR A 15 16.06 20.11 -17.23
C THR A 15 17.50 20.14 -16.73
N SER A 16 17.83 21.04 -15.80
CA SER A 16 19.17 21.13 -15.22
C SER A 16 19.55 19.87 -14.43
N SER A 17 18.60 19.29 -13.69
CA SER A 17 18.83 18.07 -12.92
C SER A 17 19.12 16.89 -13.84
N ARG A 18 18.34 16.73 -14.91
CA ARG A 18 18.58 15.72 -15.95
C ARG A 18 19.96 15.86 -16.57
N ASP A 19 20.34 17.08 -16.96
CA ASP A 19 21.61 17.33 -17.65
C ASP A 19 22.80 17.02 -16.73
N LYS A 20 22.73 17.40 -15.45
CA LYS A 20 23.74 17.07 -14.43
C LYS A 20 23.90 15.56 -14.22
N ILE A 21 22.79 14.82 -14.19
CA ILE A 21 22.82 13.35 -14.04
C ILE A 21 23.41 12.70 -15.31
N SER A 22 23.01 13.17 -16.49
CA SER A 22 23.60 12.73 -17.78
C SER A 22 25.11 12.97 -17.81
N ASP A 23 25.57 14.14 -17.39
CA ASP A 23 26.99 14.48 -17.39
C ASP A 23 27.76 13.63 -16.36
N PHE A 24 27.19 13.40 -15.18
CA PHE A 24 27.75 12.48 -14.20
C PHE A 24 27.92 11.07 -14.77
N ILE A 25 26.88 10.54 -15.44
CA ILE A 25 26.95 9.22 -16.07
C ILE A 25 28.06 9.18 -17.13
N LYS A 26 28.12 10.18 -18.02
CA LYS A 26 29.13 10.24 -19.10
C LYS A 26 30.55 10.30 -18.58
N ILE A 27 30.81 11.07 -17.51
CA ILE A 27 32.15 11.23 -16.93
C ILE A 27 32.62 9.93 -16.27
N HIS A 28 31.71 9.16 -15.68
CA HIS A 28 32.04 8.01 -14.84
C HIS A 28 31.72 6.64 -15.47
N ASP A 29 31.19 6.58 -16.69
CA ASP A 29 30.70 5.37 -17.36
C ASP A 29 31.75 4.24 -17.44
N SER A 30 33.03 4.60 -17.49
CA SER A 30 34.15 3.66 -17.57
C SER A 30 34.66 3.15 -16.22
N ASP A 31 34.18 3.65 -15.08
CA ASP A 31 34.64 3.19 -13.75
C ASP A 31 33.83 1.98 -13.25
N PRO A 32 34.42 0.77 -13.23
CA PRO A 32 33.71 -0.44 -12.80
C PRO A 32 33.31 -0.41 -11.32
N ARG A 33 33.92 0.45 -10.49
CA ARG A 33 33.58 0.58 -9.06
C ARG A 33 32.29 1.36 -8.84
N LEU A 34 31.83 2.13 -9.83
CA LEU A 34 30.66 2.99 -9.73
C LEU A 34 29.43 2.40 -10.45
N LYS A 35 29.50 1.14 -10.89
CA LYS A 35 28.46 0.49 -11.70
C LYS A 35 27.06 0.59 -11.10
N ASP A 36 26.92 0.30 -9.80
CA ASP A 36 25.61 0.35 -9.13
C ASP A 36 25.08 1.79 -9.03
N LEU A 37 25.96 2.76 -8.70
CA LEU A 37 25.60 4.18 -8.64
C LEU A 37 25.21 4.74 -10.01
N LEU A 38 25.87 4.30 -11.08
CA LEU A 38 25.55 4.66 -12.46
C LEU A 38 24.20 4.08 -12.89
N ASN A 39 23.87 2.84 -12.48
CA ASN A 39 22.57 2.25 -12.72
C ASN A 39 21.46 3.03 -12.01
N THR A 40 21.61 3.31 -10.72
CA THR A 40 20.65 4.15 -9.98
C THR A 40 20.52 5.54 -10.60
N SER A 41 21.64 6.12 -11.06
CA SER A 41 21.62 7.44 -11.71
C SER A 41 20.86 7.41 -13.05
N ARG A 42 20.94 6.33 -13.83
CA ARG A 42 20.13 6.15 -15.05
C ARG A 42 18.64 6.00 -14.73
N GLU A 43 18.28 5.25 -13.70
CA GLU A 43 16.90 5.12 -13.22
C GLU A 43 16.32 6.47 -12.77
N ILE A 44 17.09 7.25 -12.00
CA ILE A 44 16.68 8.60 -11.58
C ILE A 44 16.52 9.51 -12.80
N MET A 45 17.40 9.43 -13.79
CA MET A 45 17.30 10.22 -15.03
C MET A 45 16.04 9.87 -15.84
N GLU A 46 15.68 8.59 -15.91
CA GLU A 46 14.45 8.12 -16.56
C GLU A 46 13.21 8.66 -15.83
N CYS A 47 13.19 8.57 -14.49
CA CYS A 47 12.13 9.14 -13.67
C CYS A 47 11.99 10.67 -13.87
N VAL A 48 13.10 11.41 -13.92
CA VAL A 48 13.08 12.86 -14.20
C VAL A 48 12.52 13.14 -15.59
N ASN A 49 12.86 12.33 -16.60
CA ASN A 49 12.29 12.46 -17.94
C ASN A 49 10.78 12.19 -17.95
N ASP A 50 10.30 11.18 -17.24
CA ASP A 50 8.88 10.86 -17.15
C ASP A 50 8.09 11.99 -16.48
N VAL A 51 8.62 12.53 -15.37
CA VAL A 51 8.04 13.68 -14.69
C VAL A 51 8.03 14.91 -15.60
N SER A 52 9.13 15.19 -16.31
CA SER A 52 9.17 16.28 -17.29
C SER A 52 8.15 16.08 -18.41
N ASN A 53 8.02 14.87 -18.96
CA ASN A 53 7.07 14.58 -20.03
C ASN A 53 5.61 14.69 -19.56
N PHE A 54 5.34 14.28 -18.32
CA PHE A 54 4.03 14.43 -17.69
C PHE A 54 3.66 15.91 -17.47
N LEU A 55 4.62 16.73 -17.06
CA LEU A 55 4.37 18.14 -16.71
C LEU A 55 4.51 19.11 -17.90
N ASN A 56 5.26 18.76 -18.95
CA ASN A 56 5.46 19.61 -20.14
C ASN A 56 4.15 20.16 -20.75
N PRO A 57 3.05 19.39 -20.84
CA PRO A 57 1.76 19.92 -21.31
C PRO A 57 1.16 21.00 -20.41
N CYS A 58 1.49 21.05 -19.12
CA CYS A 58 0.96 22.01 -18.15
C CYS A 58 1.62 23.40 -18.28
N PHE A 59 2.82 23.48 -18.84
CA PHE A 59 3.62 24.71 -18.91
C PHE A 59 3.72 25.31 -20.33
N SER A 60 2.98 24.75 -21.29
CA SER A 60 2.93 25.25 -22.66
C SER A 60 2.18 26.60 -22.73
N PRO A 61 2.66 27.60 -23.49
CA PRO A 61 2.06 28.95 -23.57
C PRO A 61 0.62 29.00 -24.12
N ASN A 62 0.06 27.87 -24.56
CA ASN A 62 -1.34 27.69 -24.93
C ASN A 62 -2.15 27.07 -23.78
N SER A 63 -2.18 27.71 -22.60
CA SER A 63 -2.78 27.15 -21.38
C SER A 63 -4.29 26.89 -21.44
N GLU A 64 -5.03 27.47 -22.39
CA GLU A 64 -6.41 27.07 -22.71
C GLU A 64 -6.51 25.64 -23.30
N VAL A 65 -5.45 25.17 -23.96
CA VAL A 65 -5.31 23.77 -24.40
C VAL A 65 -4.87 22.87 -23.24
N SER A 66 -4.20 23.41 -22.22
CA SER A 66 -3.72 22.64 -21.05
C SER A 66 -4.82 22.26 -20.08
N ILE A 67 -5.85 23.11 -19.86
CA ILE A 67 -7.04 22.72 -19.08
C ILE A 67 -7.77 21.57 -19.76
N LYS A 68 -8.00 21.70 -21.07
CA LYS A 68 -8.63 20.64 -21.87
C LYS A 68 -7.81 19.35 -21.89
N LYS A 69 -6.47 19.44 -21.91
CA LYS A 69 -5.58 18.28 -21.82
C LYS A 69 -5.51 17.68 -20.42
N TYR A 70 -5.65 18.47 -19.36
CA TYR A 70 -5.79 17.95 -18.00
C TYR A 70 -7.14 17.24 -17.84
N GLU A 71 -8.23 17.81 -18.36
CA GLU A 71 -9.52 17.15 -18.48
C GLU A 71 -9.41 15.86 -19.32
N ASP A 72 -8.74 15.89 -20.47
CA ASP A 72 -8.52 14.71 -21.32
C ASP A 72 -7.65 13.66 -20.59
N CYS A 73 -6.61 14.06 -19.85
CA CYS A 73 -5.76 13.15 -19.06
C CYS A 73 -6.52 12.54 -17.88
N VAL A 74 -7.32 13.34 -17.16
CA VAL A 74 -8.20 12.84 -16.09
C VAL A 74 -9.25 11.92 -16.68
N PHE A 75 -9.79 12.23 -17.87
CA PHE A 75 -10.78 11.42 -18.58
C PHE A 75 -10.21 10.10 -19.11
N ILE A 76 -9.00 10.11 -19.68
CA ILE A 76 -8.31 8.90 -20.20
C ILE A 76 -7.86 7.98 -19.06
N ASN A 77 -7.45 8.55 -17.92
CA ASN A 77 -7.08 7.78 -16.73
C ASN A 77 -8.25 7.53 -15.77
N ARG A 78 -9.47 7.93 -16.16
CA ARG A 78 -10.69 7.65 -15.39
C ARG A 78 -10.99 6.17 -15.55
N ASP A 79 -11.00 5.44 -14.43
CA ASP A 79 -11.49 4.07 -14.44
C ASP A 79 -13.02 4.08 -14.48
N VAL A 80 -13.55 4.25 -15.69
CA VAL A 80 -14.99 4.23 -15.97
C VAL A 80 -15.63 2.89 -15.54
N GLY A 81 -14.84 1.81 -15.48
CA GLY A 81 -15.29 0.52 -14.95
C GLY A 81 -15.60 0.62 -13.46
N SER A 82 -14.62 1.02 -12.66
CA SER A 82 -14.78 1.22 -11.21
C SER A 82 -15.89 2.22 -10.87
N GLU A 83 -16.06 3.30 -11.66
CA GLU A 83 -17.12 4.26 -11.42
C GLU A 83 -18.52 3.74 -11.76
N ASN A 84 -18.66 2.96 -12.83
CA ASN A 84 -19.92 2.30 -13.15
C ASN A 84 -20.27 1.24 -12.09
N GLU A 85 -19.28 0.49 -11.59
CA GLU A 85 -19.48 -0.45 -10.48
C GLU A 85 -19.96 0.27 -9.22
N ILE A 86 -19.36 1.42 -8.86
CA ILE A 86 -19.81 2.24 -7.74
C ILE A 86 -21.23 2.78 -7.99
N ALA A 87 -21.55 3.20 -9.21
CA ALA A 87 -22.89 3.68 -9.55
C ALA A 87 -23.94 2.56 -9.47
N GLU A 88 -23.61 1.34 -9.93
CA GLU A 88 -24.46 0.15 -9.81
C GLU A 88 -24.68 -0.23 -8.34
N LEU A 89 -23.62 -0.21 -7.52
CA LEU A 89 -23.70 -0.43 -6.08
C LEU A 89 -24.59 0.60 -5.38
N LEU A 90 -24.44 1.89 -5.71
CA LEU A 90 -25.27 2.96 -5.15
C LEU A 90 -26.75 2.81 -5.57
N GLN A 91 -27.00 2.45 -6.83
CA GLN A 91 -28.35 2.18 -7.32
C GLN A 91 -28.97 0.96 -6.62
N GLN A 92 -28.19 -0.09 -6.38
CA GLN A 92 -28.63 -1.27 -5.63
C GLN A 92 -28.99 -0.91 -4.19
N ILE A 93 -28.12 -0.17 -3.48
CA ILE A 93 -28.38 0.31 -2.11
C ILE A 93 -29.65 1.16 -2.06
N GLN A 94 -29.86 2.03 -3.06
CA GLN A 94 -31.05 2.87 -3.13
C GLN A 94 -32.32 2.03 -3.35
N ASN A 95 -32.27 1.05 -4.24
CA ASN A 95 -33.40 0.16 -4.51
C ASN A 95 -33.74 -0.69 -3.28
N GLU A 96 -32.74 -1.30 -2.63
CA GLU A 96 -32.91 -2.08 -1.39
C GLU A 96 -33.48 -1.21 -0.26
N SER A 97 -33.01 0.03 -0.13
CA SER A 97 -33.54 0.98 0.86
C SER A 97 -35.00 1.35 0.57
N SER A 98 -35.37 1.52 -0.70
CA SER A 98 -36.75 1.78 -1.11
C SER A 98 -37.66 0.59 -0.83
N GLU A 99 -37.23 -0.62 -1.16
CA GLU A 99 -37.96 -1.86 -0.87
C GLU A 99 -38.15 -2.04 0.65
N PHE A 100 -37.12 -1.75 1.44
CA PHE A 100 -37.21 -1.79 2.90
C PHE A 100 -38.21 -0.76 3.45
N LEU A 101 -38.22 0.47 2.93
CA LEU A 101 -39.21 1.48 3.32
C LEU A 101 -40.63 1.07 2.92
N THR A 102 -40.83 0.52 1.72
CA THR A 102 -42.12 -0.03 1.29
C THR A 102 -42.56 -1.20 2.19
N PHE A 103 -41.62 -2.06 2.60
CA PHE A 103 -41.90 -3.12 3.57
C PHE A 103 -42.33 -2.56 4.93
N LEU A 104 -41.65 -1.54 5.45
CA LEU A 104 -42.04 -0.87 6.70
C LEU A 104 -43.40 -0.20 6.61
N GLU A 105 -43.72 0.42 5.48
CA GLU A 105 -45.01 1.05 5.22
C GLU A 105 -46.14 0.01 5.13
N ASN A 106 -45.90 -1.11 4.43
CA ASN A 106 -46.82 -2.24 4.37
C ASN A 106 -47.04 -2.87 5.75
N LEU A 107 -46.00 -2.99 6.58
CA LEU A 107 -46.14 -3.42 7.97
C LEU A 107 -47.00 -2.43 8.76
N HIS A 108 -46.76 -1.13 8.62
CA HIS A 108 -47.55 -0.10 9.30
C HIS A 108 -49.04 -0.16 8.91
N VAL A 109 -49.35 -0.29 7.62
CA VAL A 109 -50.72 -0.47 7.11
C VAL A 109 -51.35 -1.76 7.64
N THR A 110 -50.60 -2.86 7.66
CA THR A 110 -51.07 -4.16 8.19
C THR A 110 -51.37 -4.07 9.69
N PHE A 111 -50.49 -3.42 10.48
CA PHE A 111 -50.71 -3.19 11.90
C PHE A 111 -51.93 -2.29 12.16
N ASN A 112 -52.11 -1.22 11.39
CA ASN A 112 -53.30 -0.36 11.51
C ASN A 112 -54.59 -1.10 11.13
N SER A 113 -54.54 -1.96 10.11
CA SER A 113 -55.67 -2.78 9.69
C SER A 113 -56.04 -3.85 10.74
N LEU A 114 -55.03 -4.47 11.37
CA LEU A 114 -55.24 -5.37 12.51
C LEU A 114 -55.82 -4.64 13.73
N ASN A 115 -55.39 -3.39 13.99
CA ASN A 115 -55.94 -2.57 15.08
C ASN A 115 -57.42 -2.19 14.87
N LEU A 116 -57.86 -2.12 13.60
CA LEU A 116 -59.26 -1.92 13.21
C LEU A 116 -60.09 -3.21 13.29
N VAL A 117 -59.50 -4.38 13.04
CA VAL A 117 -60.17 -5.69 13.19
C VAL A 117 -60.27 -6.13 14.65
N LEU A 118 -59.36 -5.69 15.52
CA LEU A 118 -59.32 -6.00 16.95
C LEU A 118 -60.24 -5.13 17.83
N ASN A 119 -60.93 -4.14 17.25
CA ASN A 119 -61.97 -3.37 17.95
C ASN A 119 -63.36 -3.49 17.28
N PRO A 120 -63.98 -4.68 17.24
CA PRO A 120 -65.43 -4.75 17.28
C PRO A 120 -65.86 -4.64 18.74
N SER A 121 -66.74 -3.70 19.02
CA SER A 121 -67.36 -3.39 20.31
C SER A 121 -67.39 -4.51 21.36
N ASP A 122 -66.90 -4.15 22.55
CA ASP A 122 -67.22 -4.63 23.89
C ASP A 122 -66.85 -6.04 24.39
N SER A 123 -66.36 -5.98 25.64
CA SER A 123 -66.47 -6.95 26.74
C SER A 123 -65.39 -8.03 26.91
N SER A 124 -64.55 -7.78 27.92
CA SER A 124 -63.84 -8.74 28.78
C SER A 124 -62.79 -9.66 28.14
N SER A 125 -61.79 -10.00 28.97
CA SER A 125 -60.75 -11.01 28.75
C SER A 125 -59.38 -10.46 28.36
N ASP A 126 -58.44 -10.65 29.28
CA ASP A 126 -57.01 -10.82 29.02
C ASP A 126 -56.74 -11.43 27.63
N SER A 127 -55.91 -10.76 26.84
CA SER A 127 -55.15 -11.40 25.77
C SER A 127 -53.87 -10.63 25.55
N GLY A 128 -52.76 -11.36 25.73
CA GLY A 128 -51.41 -10.83 25.88
C GLY A 128 -51.00 -9.92 24.75
N SER A 129 -50.84 -8.64 25.09
CA SER A 129 -50.11 -7.67 24.31
C SER A 129 -48.65 -8.13 24.21
N ASN A 130 -48.31 -8.82 23.12
CA ASN A 130 -46.91 -9.12 22.74
C ASN A 130 -46.17 -7.86 22.25
N THR A 131 -46.49 -6.70 22.84
CA THR A 131 -45.70 -5.49 22.73
C THR A 131 -44.42 -5.71 23.51
N LEU A 132 -43.27 -5.63 22.84
CA LEU A 132 -41.96 -5.52 23.49
C LEU A 132 -42.08 -4.55 24.66
N SER A 133 -42.07 -5.08 25.87
CA SER A 133 -42.25 -4.27 27.08
C SER A 133 -41.10 -3.26 27.12
N LYS A 134 -41.37 -2.05 27.64
CA LYS A 134 -40.34 -1.02 27.83
C LYS A 134 -39.09 -1.57 28.55
N SER A 135 -39.26 -2.58 29.41
CA SER A 135 -38.19 -3.33 30.05
C SER A 135 -37.32 -4.12 29.05
N ARG A 136 -37.92 -4.81 28.07
CA ARG A 136 -37.17 -5.58 27.06
C ARG A 136 -36.38 -4.69 26.12
N ILE A 137 -36.91 -3.51 25.77
CA ILE A 137 -36.19 -2.50 24.97
C ILE A 137 -34.98 -1.96 25.74
N LEU A 138 -35.13 -1.70 27.04
CA LEU A 138 -34.04 -1.26 27.92
C LEU A 138 -32.96 -2.33 28.09
N GLU A 139 -33.33 -3.61 28.19
CA GLU A 139 -32.38 -4.72 28.22
C GLU A 139 -31.56 -4.79 26.93
N LEU A 140 -32.22 -4.77 25.77
CA LEU A 140 -31.54 -4.80 24.47
C LEU A 140 -30.65 -3.57 24.25
N TYR A 141 -31.07 -2.40 24.71
CA TYR A 141 -30.25 -1.19 24.68
C TYR A 141 -28.97 -1.34 25.53
N ASN A 142 -29.09 -1.91 26.74
CA ASN A 142 -27.94 -2.15 27.60
C ASN A 142 -27.01 -3.23 27.05
N GLU A 143 -27.56 -4.26 26.40
CA GLU A 143 -26.79 -5.31 25.74
C GLU A 143 -26.03 -4.76 24.53
N ASN A 144 -26.69 -3.97 23.67
CA ASN A 144 -26.04 -3.27 22.56
C ASN A 144 -24.94 -2.33 23.05
N LYS A 145 -25.15 -1.62 24.16
CA LYS A 145 -24.11 -0.77 24.75
C LYS A 145 -22.90 -1.57 25.24
N LYS A 146 -23.12 -2.76 25.81
CA LYS A 146 -22.02 -3.66 26.21
C LYS A 146 -21.26 -4.19 24.99
N LEU A 147 -21.98 -4.58 23.95
CA LEU A 147 -21.39 -5.04 22.69
C LEU A 147 -20.57 -3.94 22.02
N ALA A 148 -21.07 -2.70 21.99
CA ALA A 148 -20.33 -1.55 21.46
C ALA A 148 -19.02 -1.32 22.23
N ASN A 149 -19.07 -1.34 23.56
CA ASN A 149 -17.86 -1.19 24.38
C ASN A 149 -16.84 -2.33 24.15
N GLU A 150 -17.32 -3.56 23.92
CA GLU A 150 -16.44 -4.70 23.64
C GLU A 150 -15.81 -4.60 22.24
N ILE A 151 -16.55 -4.08 21.25
CA ILE A 151 -16.00 -3.77 19.92
C ILE A 151 -14.89 -2.73 20.03
N ASP A 152 -15.10 -1.65 20.79
CA ASP A 152 -14.09 -0.61 21.00
C ASP A 152 -12.84 -1.17 21.70
N ARG A 153 -13.03 -2.05 22.70
CA ARG A 153 -11.94 -2.76 23.37
C ARG A 153 -11.15 -3.62 22.40
N LEU A 154 -11.83 -4.43 21.59
CA LEU A 154 -11.20 -5.33 20.62
C LEU A 154 -10.48 -4.55 19.52
N ASN A 155 -11.05 -3.45 19.03
CA ASN A 155 -10.39 -2.56 18.06
C ASN A 155 -9.08 -1.99 18.62
N THR A 156 -9.09 -1.58 19.89
CA THR A 156 -7.88 -1.09 20.56
C THR A 156 -6.82 -2.19 20.67
N GLU A 157 -7.24 -3.43 20.96
CA GLU A 157 -6.35 -4.59 21.05
C GLU A 157 -5.76 -4.98 19.68
N ILE A 158 -6.56 -4.90 18.60
CA ILE A 158 -6.11 -5.13 17.22
C ILE A 158 -5.03 -4.11 16.85
N ILE A 159 -5.27 -2.81 17.08
CA ILE A 159 -4.29 -1.76 16.76
C ILE A 159 -2.98 -1.97 17.52
N ALA A 160 -3.06 -2.34 18.81
CA ALA A 160 -1.86 -2.63 19.60
C ALA A 160 -1.10 -3.86 19.09
N ASN A 161 -1.82 -4.91 18.68
CA ASN A 161 -1.22 -6.11 18.10
C ASN A 161 -0.57 -5.84 16.74
N ASP A 162 -1.19 -5.01 15.90
CA ASP A 162 -0.62 -4.61 14.60
C ASP A 162 0.69 -3.83 14.78
N SER A 163 0.74 -2.91 15.76
CA SER A 163 2.00 -2.22 16.11
C SER A 163 3.08 -3.20 16.54
N LYS A 164 2.74 -4.19 17.37
CA LYS A 164 3.68 -5.20 17.85
C LYS A 164 4.15 -6.13 16.73
N LEU A 165 3.27 -6.46 15.79
CA LEU A 165 3.61 -7.24 14.60
C LEU A 165 4.62 -6.49 13.72
N SER A 166 4.38 -5.19 13.51
CA SER A 166 5.30 -4.33 12.74
C SER A 166 6.68 -4.24 13.39
N GLU A 167 6.77 -4.17 14.72
CA GLU A 167 8.04 -4.20 15.45
C GLU A 167 8.76 -5.54 15.25
N LEU A 168 8.06 -6.66 15.40
CA LEU A 168 8.61 -8.00 15.20
C LEU A 168 9.12 -8.21 13.77
N GLU A 169 8.42 -7.72 12.76
CA GLU A 169 8.88 -7.77 11.37
C GLU A 169 10.15 -6.95 11.14
N SER A 170 10.25 -5.78 11.77
CA SER A 170 11.45 -4.95 11.72
C SER A 170 12.64 -5.67 12.36
N THR A 171 12.45 -6.28 13.54
CA THR A 171 13.49 -7.08 14.21
C THR A 171 13.89 -8.29 13.38
N LYS A 172 12.93 -9.00 12.77
CA LYS A 172 13.20 -10.13 11.88
C LYS A 172 14.11 -9.72 10.71
N LYS A 173 13.80 -8.59 10.05
CA LYS A 173 14.62 -8.06 8.94
C LYS A 173 16.05 -7.71 9.39
N LEU A 174 16.22 -7.21 10.61
CA LEU A 174 17.55 -6.96 11.17
C LEU A 174 18.33 -8.25 11.37
N CYS A 175 17.72 -9.27 11.98
CA CYS A 175 18.35 -10.57 12.16
C CYS A 175 18.70 -11.23 10.81
N GLU A 176 17.84 -11.15 9.80
CA GLU A 176 18.13 -11.67 8.45
C GLU A 176 19.34 -10.98 7.81
N LYS A 177 19.48 -9.65 7.99
CA LYS A 177 20.66 -8.90 7.52
C LYS A 177 21.94 -9.33 8.22
N GLU A 178 21.90 -9.50 9.54
CA GLU A 178 23.05 -9.98 10.32
C GLU A 178 23.45 -11.40 9.89
N LEU A 179 22.49 -12.28 9.69
CA LEU A 179 22.74 -13.65 9.25
C LEU A 179 23.42 -13.69 7.87
N LEU A 180 22.99 -12.83 6.94
CA LEU A 180 23.63 -12.67 5.63
C LEU A 180 25.08 -12.16 5.75
N MET A 181 25.34 -11.28 6.72
CA MET A 181 26.69 -10.76 6.98
C MET A 181 27.60 -11.88 7.51
N TYR A 182 27.10 -12.70 8.44
CA TYR A 182 27.85 -13.85 8.95
C TYR A 182 28.12 -14.91 7.87
N ASP A 183 27.16 -15.19 6.99
CA ASP A 183 27.37 -16.11 5.85
C ASP A 183 28.47 -15.61 4.91
N LYS A 184 28.48 -14.31 4.58
CA LYS A 184 29.56 -13.69 3.78
C LYS A 184 30.92 -13.79 4.47
N LEU A 185 30.96 -13.52 5.78
CA LEU A 185 32.20 -13.62 6.56
C LEU A 185 32.74 -15.06 6.57
N LEU A 186 31.86 -16.05 6.76
CA LEU A 186 32.22 -17.46 6.78
C LEU A 186 32.82 -17.91 5.43
N LYS A 187 32.18 -17.54 4.32
CA LYS A 187 32.69 -17.82 2.97
C LYS A 187 34.06 -17.18 2.73
N SER A 188 34.22 -15.91 3.10
CA SER A 188 35.52 -15.21 2.94
C SER A 188 36.66 -15.87 3.73
N SER A 189 36.35 -16.38 4.93
CA SER A 189 37.31 -17.12 5.77
C SER A 189 37.68 -18.48 5.16
N GLN A 190 36.70 -19.20 4.59
CA GLN A 190 36.97 -20.44 3.86
C GLN A 190 37.85 -20.21 2.63
N ASP A 191 37.60 -19.15 1.86
CA ASP A 191 38.40 -18.81 0.68
C ASP A 191 39.85 -18.45 1.06
N LEU A 192 40.05 -17.68 2.14
CA LEU A 192 41.37 -17.37 2.69
C LEU A 192 42.11 -18.64 3.14
N ASN A 193 41.46 -19.51 3.90
CA ASN A 193 42.04 -20.77 4.36
C ASN A 193 42.41 -21.69 3.18
N ASN A 194 41.56 -21.79 2.17
CA ASN A 194 41.83 -22.56 0.97
C ASN A 194 43.04 -22.01 0.21
N ARG A 195 43.14 -20.69 0.06
CA ARG A 195 44.27 -20.03 -0.61
C ARG A 195 45.58 -20.26 0.14
N GLU A 196 45.59 -20.10 1.46
CA GLU A 196 46.78 -20.37 2.29
C GLU A 196 47.22 -21.84 2.21
N ALA A 197 46.26 -22.77 2.21
CA ALA A 197 46.55 -24.19 2.03
C ALA A 197 47.18 -24.46 0.66
N GLN A 198 46.67 -23.84 -0.40
CA GLN A 198 47.19 -23.96 -1.76
C GLN A 198 48.61 -23.40 -1.90
N GLU A 199 48.89 -22.24 -1.29
CA GLU A 199 50.23 -21.65 -1.27
C GLU A 199 51.23 -22.54 -0.52
N LYS A 200 50.85 -23.07 0.65
CA LYS A 200 51.69 -24.04 1.39
C LYS A 200 51.99 -25.28 0.54
N LEU A 201 50.98 -25.81 -0.15
CA LEU A 201 51.12 -26.99 -1.01
C LEU A 201 52.10 -26.72 -2.17
N MET A 202 52.02 -25.54 -2.80
CA MET A 202 53.00 -25.13 -3.82
C MET A 202 54.43 -24.99 -3.28
N ILE A 203 54.60 -24.50 -2.05
CA ILE A 203 55.92 -24.42 -1.41
C ILE A 203 56.47 -25.83 -1.17
N TYR A 204 55.65 -26.75 -0.64
CA TYR A 204 56.05 -28.14 -0.45
C TYR A 204 56.42 -28.83 -1.75
N ASP A 205 55.64 -28.65 -2.82
CA ASP A 205 55.96 -29.18 -4.16
C ASP A 205 57.30 -28.65 -4.70
N LYS A 206 57.58 -27.36 -4.49
CA LYS A 206 58.88 -26.78 -4.86
C LYS A 206 60.02 -27.42 -4.05
N LEU A 207 59.85 -27.56 -2.74
CA LEU A 207 60.85 -28.19 -1.87
C LEU A 207 61.09 -29.66 -2.23
N LEU A 208 60.04 -30.42 -2.56
CA LEU A 208 60.13 -31.79 -3.07
C LEU A 208 60.99 -31.88 -4.33
N LYS A 209 60.78 -30.97 -5.30
CA LYS A 209 61.62 -30.89 -6.51
C LYS A 209 63.09 -30.57 -6.22
N TYR A 210 63.37 -29.80 -5.15
CA TYR A 210 64.73 -29.53 -4.69
C TYR A 210 65.36 -30.66 -3.87
N LEU A 211 64.56 -31.62 -3.41
CA LEU A 211 65.01 -32.85 -2.75
C LEU A 211 65.26 -33.99 -3.76
N GLU A 212 64.69 -33.92 -4.95
CA GLU A 212 64.94 -34.81 -6.09
C GLU A 212 66.24 -34.59 -6.93
N PRO A 213 67.27 -33.80 -6.57
CA PRO A 213 68.52 -33.78 -7.35
C PRO A 213 69.48 -34.96 -7.09
N ASN A 214 69.18 -35.91 -6.18
CA ASN A 214 70.12 -36.99 -5.83
C ASN A 214 69.46 -38.36 -5.55
N SER A 215 68.42 -38.74 -6.31
CA SER A 215 68.01 -40.16 -6.35
C SER A 215 68.52 -40.82 -7.64
N VAL A 216 69.79 -41.27 -7.56
CA VAL A 216 70.50 -42.21 -8.45
C VAL A 216 70.85 -41.71 -9.86
#